data_AF-X1P8P0-F1
#
_entry.id   AF-X1P8P0-F1
#
_cell.length_a   1.000
_cell.length_b   1.000
_cell.length_c   1.000
_cell.angle_alpha   90.00
_cell.angle_beta   90.00
_cell.angle_gamma   90.00
#
_symmetry.space_group_name_H-M   'P 1'
#
loop_
_entity.id
_entity.type
_entity.pdbx_description
1 polymer ?
#
loop_
_entity_poly.entity_id
_entity_poly.type
_entity_poly.pdbx_seq_one_letter_code
_entity_poly.pdbx_strand_id
1 'polypeptide(L)' 'VNSINPNRIEGQKTAAFEIIDVLGDAPEYHSLPVGNAGNITAYWKGYKEYFKRGKRSDEQEIISRSY' A
#
# COMPACT_ATOMS: atom_id res chain seq x y z
N VAL A 1 2.83 -8.56 -20.31
CA VAL A 1 2.17 -8.22 -19.03
C VAL A 1 3.15 -7.41 -18.20
N ASN A 2 3.06 -6.08 -18.27
CA ASN A 2 4.12 -5.19 -17.75
C ASN A 2 3.74 -4.60 -16.39
N SER A 3 4.72 -4.01 -15.70
CA SER A 3 4.62 -3.49 -14.33
C SER A 3 3.51 -2.47 -14.09
N ILE A 4 3.06 -1.77 -15.13
CA ILE A 4 2.10 -0.66 -15.08
C ILE A 4 0.66 -1.10 -15.41
N ASN A 5 0.38 -2.41 -15.50
CA ASN A 5 -0.98 -2.87 -15.73
C ASN A 5 -1.91 -2.41 -14.57
N PRO A 6 -2.93 -1.56 -14.81
CA PRO A 6 -3.79 -1.02 -13.76
C PRO A 6 -4.44 -2.11 -12.90
N ASN A 7 -4.82 -3.23 -13.53
CA ASN A 7 -5.43 -4.36 -12.83
C ASN A 7 -4.47 -5.01 -11.80
N ARG A 8 -3.15 -4.94 -12.05
CA ARG A 8 -2.15 -5.43 -11.08
C ARG A 8 -2.07 -4.52 -9.86
N ILE A 9 -2.15 -3.21 -10.05
CA ILE A 9 -2.15 -2.24 -8.94
C ILE A 9 -3.43 -2.39 -8.11
N GLU A 10 -4.59 -2.57 -8.76
CA GLU A 10 -5.86 -2.81 -8.05
C GLU A 10 -5.89 -4.12 -7.27
N GLY A 11 -5.28 -5.18 -7.81
CA GLY A 11 -5.14 -6.44 -7.06
C GLY A 11 -4.15 -6.29 -5.91
N GLN A 12 -2.98 -5.70 -6.15
CA GLN A 12 -1.93 -5.59 -5.14
C GLN A 12 -2.28 -4.67 -3.97
N LYS A 13 -3.13 -3.65 -4.18
CA LYS A 13 -3.52 -2.74 -3.09
C LYS A 13 -4.32 -3.45 -1.99
N THR A 14 -4.94 -4.59 -2.27
CA THR A 14 -5.75 -5.31 -1.28
C THR A 14 -4.91 -5.82 -0.12
N ALA A 15 -3.62 -6.09 -0.33
CA ALA A 15 -2.71 -6.43 0.74
C ALA A 15 -2.56 -5.29 1.77
N ALA A 16 -2.69 -4.02 1.36
CA ALA A 16 -2.72 -2.90 2.31
C ALA A 16 -4.01 -2.89 3.15
N PHE A 17 -5.12 -3.36 2.59
CA PHE A 17 -6.39 -3.51 3.32
C PHE A 17 -6.27 -4.61 4.37
N GLU A 18 -5.74 -5.77 3.99
CA GLU A 18 -5.51 -6.88 4.91
C GLU A 18 -4.61 -6.50 6.09
N ILE A 19 -3.59 -5.68 5.86
CA ILE A 19 -2.73 -5.15 6.94
C ILE A 19 -3.55 -4.31 7.93
N ILE A 20 -4.38 -3.38 7.47
CA ILE A 20 -5.21 -2.57 8.36
C ILE A 20 -6.25 -3.45 9.07
N ASP A 21 -6.87 -4.38 8.36
CA ASP A 21 -7.88 -5.26 8.95
C ASP A 21 -7.31 -6.13 10.08
N VAL A 22 -6.03 -6.50 9.99
CA VAL A 22 -5.31 -7.26 11.02
C VAL A 22 -4.81 -6.37 12.16
N LEU A 23 -4.24 -5.20 11.85
CA LEU A 23 -3.60 -4.33 12.83
C LEU A 23 -4.55 -3.32 13.49
N GLY A 24 -5.75 -3.12 12.92
CA GLY A 24 -6.71 -2.10 13.31
C GLY A 24 -6.43 -0.71 12.71
N ASP A 25 -5.19 -0.46 12.27
CA ASP A 25 -4.77 0.76 11.55
C ASP A 25 -3.55 0.45 10.64
N ALA A 26 -3.16 1.38 9.76
CA ALA A 26 -1.93 1.22 8.99
C ALA A 26 -0.72 1.43 9.90
N PRO A 27 0.38 0.70 9.65
CA PRO A 27 1.60 0.88 10.41
C PRO A 27 2.20 2.28 10.18
N GLU A 28 2.97 2.81 11.13
CA GLU A 28 3.69 4.09 10.92
C GLU A 28 4.68 3.99 9.75
N TYR A 29 5.35 2.85 9.62
CA TYR A 29 6.30 2.56 8.55
C TYR A 29 5.99 1.23 7.86
N HIS A 30 6.06 1.23 6.54
CA HIS A 30 5.97 0.00 5.74
C HIS A 30 7.16 -0.08 4.77
N SER A 31 8.07 -1.02 5.02
CA SER A 31 9.20 -1.28 4.15
C SER A 31 8.86 -2.36 3.11
N LEU A 32 9.09 -2.03 1.83
CA LEU A 32 8.89 -2.96 0.71
C LEU A 32 10.12 -2.90 -0.22
N PRO A 33 10.58 -4.05 -0.75
CA PRO A 33 11.61 -4.06 -1.78
C PRO A 33 11.07 -3.43 -3.06
N VAL A 34 11.88 -2.56 -3.67
CA VAL A 34 11.50 -1.83 -4.89
C VAL A 34 12.25 -2.38 -6.09
N GLY A 35 11.51 -3.02 -7.00
CA GLY A 35 11.95 -3.26 -8.38
C GLY A 35 11.39 -2.18 -9.31
N ASN A 36 10.20 -2.44 -9.84
CA ASN A 36 9.52 -1.54 -10.79
C ASN A 36 8.57 -0.52 -10.14
N ALA A 37 8.65 -0.34 -8.82
CA ALA A 37 7.78 0.51 -8.01
C ALA A 37 6.25 0.22 -8.07
N GLY A 38 5.81 -0.85 -8.72
CA GLY A 38 4.38 -1.22 -8.79
C GLY A 38 3.81 -1.57 -7.42
N ASN A 39 4.54 -2.37 -6.63
CA ASN A 39 4.10 -2.77 -5.29
C ASN A 39 3.91 -1.55 -4.39
N ILE A 40 4.92 -0.69 -4.24
CA ILE A 40 4.80 0.50 -3.38
C ILE A 40 3.64 1.42 -3.81
N THR A 41 3.44 1.58 -5.11
CA THR A 41 2.31 2.35 -5.67
C THR A 41 0.96 1.75 -5.28
N ALA A 42 0.85 0.41 -5.35
CA ALA A 42 -0.36 -0.30 -4.96
C ALA A 42 -0.66 -0.17 -3.46
N TYR A 43 0.34 -0.38 -2.59
CA TYR A 43 0.15 -0.24 -1.14
C TYR A 43 -0.23 1.20 -0.76
N TRP A 44 0.44 2.20 -1.33
CA TRP A 44 0.06 3.61 -1.12
C TRP A 44 -1.39 3.88 -1.50
N LYS A 45 -1.83 3.36 -2.65
CA LYS A 45 -3.21 3.51 -3.09
C LYS A 45 -4.19 2.87 -2.09
N GLY A 46 -3.89 1.67 -1.61
CA GLY A 46 -4.72 0.96 -0.63
C GLY A 46 -4.84 1.74 0.69
N TYR A 47 -3.72 2.18 1.27
CA TYR A 47 -3.75 2.96 2.51
C TYR A 47 -4.48 4.29 2.36
N LYS A 48 -4.33 5.01 1.24
CA LYS A 48 -5.12 6.22 0.96
C LYS A 48 -6.61 5.94 0.83
N GLU A 49 -6.98 4.80 0.26
CA GLU A 49 -8.39 4.44 0.12
C GLU A 49 -9.02 4.09 1.48
N TYR A 50 -8.31 3.40 2.37
CA TYR A 50 -8.79 3.14 3.74
C TYR A 50 -8.82 4.39 4.61
N PHE A 51 -7.85 5.29 4.46
CA PHE A 51 -7.90 6.61 5.10
C PHE A 51 -9.16 7.39 4.69
N LYS A 52 -9.46 7.45 3.38
CA LYS A 52 -10.70 8.08 2.89
C LYS A 52 -11.98 7.42 3.39
N ARG A 53 -11.94 6.14 3.77
CA ARG A 53 -13.07 5.37 4.31
C ARG A 53 -13.16 5.45 5.84
N GLY A 54 -12.28 6.21 6.50
CA GLY A 54 -12.26 6.34 7.97
C GLY A 54 -11.79 5.08 8.69
N LYS A 55 -11.09 4.18 8.00
CA LYS A 55 -10.52 2.93 8.55
C LYS A 55 -9.11 3.11 9.12
N ARG A 56 -8.62 4.35 9.15
CA ARG A 56 -7.27 4.73 9.56
C ARG A 56 -7.26 6.16 10.10
N SER A 57 -6.43 6.44 11.11
CA SER A 57 -6.36 7.75 11.77
C SER A 57 -5.57 8.84 11.02
N ASP A 58 -4.44 8.50 10.40
CA ASP A 58 -3.44 9.49 9.93
C ASP A 58 -2.98 9.28 8.47
N GLU A 59 -2.14 10.17 7.92
CA GLU A 59 -1.46 9.98 6.62
C GLU A 59 -0.15 9.18 6.83
N GLN A 60 0.21 8.26 5.92
CA GLN A 60 1.38 7.36 6.13
C GLN A 60 2.58 7.93 5.44
N GLU A 61 3.77 7.61 5.94
CA GLU A 61 4.99 7.73 5.16
C GLU A 61 5.46 6.33 4.78
N ILE A 62 5.36 5.97 3.50
CA ILE A 62 5.87 4.69 3.03
C ILE A 62 7.35 4.85 2.69
N ILE A 63 8.20 4.21 3.49
CA ILE A 63 9.65 4.22 3.29
C ILE A 63 10.04 3.03 2.40
N SER A 64 10.54 3.34 1.21
CA SER A 64 11.02 2.35 0.25
C SER A 64 12.54 2.23 0.32
N ARG A 65 13.08 1.01 0.36
CA ARG A 65 14.53 0.78 0.32
C ARG A 65 14.85 -0.19 -0.82
N SER A 66 15.67 0.26 -1.77
CA SER A 66 16.29 -0.61 -2.78
C SER A 66 17.54 -1.24 -2.17
N TYR A 67 17.69 -2.56 -2.33
CA TYR A 67 18.96 -3.26 -2.10
C TYR A 67 19.72 -3.34 -3.42
#